data_AF-A0A3M1DZ66-F1
#
_entry.id   AF-A0A3M1DZ66-F1
#
_cell.length_a   1.000
_cell.length_b   1.000
_cell.length_c   1.000
_cell.angle_alpha   90.00
_cell.angle_beta   90.00
_cell.angle_gamma   90.00
#
_symmetry.space_group_name_H-M   'P 1'
#
loop_
_entity.id
_entity.type
_entity.pdbx_description
1 polymer ?
#
loop_
_entity_poly.entity_id
_entity_poly.type
_entity_poly.pdbx_seq_one_letter_code
_entity_poly.pdbx_strand_id
1 'polypeptide(L)'
;KETGRVEYVSADDEAALRAFTLLSETEGIIPALESAHAVAYAVEAAPAMSAEQIVVINLSGRGDKDVEEAGRLLGRLPPAAASAQRFDQ
;
A
#
# COMPACT_ATOMS: atom_id res chain seq x y z
N LYS A 1 18.74 -4.94 -19.66
CA LYS A 1 20.20 -4.69 -19.54
C LYS A 1 20.47 -4.39 -18.07
N GLU A 2 21.01 -5.35 -17.32
CA GLU A 2 21.32 -5.19 -15.89
C GLU A 2 22.74 -4.62 -15.76
N THR A 3 22.86 -3.47 -15.13
CA THR A 3 24.14 -2.76 -14.94
C THR A 3 24.56 -2.71 -13.47
N GLY A 4 23.83 -3.42 -12.58
CA GLY A 4 24.00 -3.35 -11.13
C GLY A 4 23.56 -2.01 -10.50
N ARG A 5 22.87 -1.15 -11.27
CA ARG A 5 22.43 0.19 -10.81
C ARG A 5 21.13 0.20 -10.02
N VAL A 6 20.34 -0.87 -10.13
CA VAL A 6 19.02 -0.99 -9.52
C VAL A 6 18.94 -2.38 -8.91
N GLU A 7 18.53 -2.46 -7.66
CA GLU A 7 18.04 -3.69 -7.05
C GLU A 7 16.53 -3.76 -7.19
N TYR A 8 16.05 -4.91 -7.66
CA TYR A 8 14.62 -5.19 -7.76
C TYR A 8 14.22 -6.06 -6.58
N VAL A 9 13.22 -5.60 -5.84
CA VAL A 9 12.66 -6.28 -4.67
C VAL A 9 11.15 -6.42 -4.85
N SER A 10 10.55 -7.33 -4.10
CA SER A 10 9.11 -7.58 -4.11
C SER A 10 8.55 -7.46 -2.70
N ALA A 11 7.41 -6.79 -2.56
CA ALA A 11 6.54 -6.88 -1.40
C ALA A 11 5.30 -7.67 -1.80
N ASP A 12 4.77 -8.50 -0.92
CA ASP A 12 3.51 -9.21 -1.16
C ASP A 12 2.28 -8.32 -0.89
N ASP A 13 1.12 -8.78 -1.37
CA ASP A 13 -0.14 -8.03 -1.26
C ASP A 13 -0.51 -7.74 0.21
N GLU A 14 -0.17 -8.64 1.13
CA GLU A 14 -0.46 -8.44 2.55
C GLU A 14 0.41 -7.32 3.15
N ALA A 15 1.70 -7.29 2.81
CA ALA A 15 2.61 -6.22 3.19
C ALA A 15 2.18 -4.89 2.59
N ALA A 16 1.75 -4.87 1.32
CA ALA A 16 1.21 -3.69 0.68
C ALA A 16 -0.07 -3.18 1.39
N LEU A 17 -0.99 -4.07 1.78
CA LEU A 17 -2.21 -3.69 2.52
C LEU A 17 -1.91 -3.16 3.93
N ARG A 18 -0.93 -3.74 4.63
CA ARG A 18 -0.46 -3.23 5.92
C ARG A 18 0.16 -1.83 5.76
N ALA A 19 0.98 -1.63 4.72
CA ALA A 19 1.60 -0.34 4.44
C ALA A 19 0.60 0.73 3.99
N PHE A 20 -0.42 0.34 3.21
CA PHE A 20 -1.55 1.20 2.85
C PHE A 20 -2.26 1.71 4.11
N THR A 21 -2.56 0.81 5.04
CA THR A 21 -3.24 1.14 6.30
C THR A 21 -2.36 2.02 7.18
N LEU A 22 -1.08 1.66 7.34
CA LEU A 22 -0.11 2.41 8.12
C LEU A 22 -0.01 3.87 7.64
N LEU A 23 0.26 4.08 6.35
CA LEU A 23 0.45 5.43 5.81
C LEU A 23 -0.84 6.27 5.90
N SER A 24 -2.00 5.62 5.72
CA SER A 24 -3.30 6.28 5.85
C SER A 24 -3.57 6.71 7.29
N GLU A 25 -3.24 5.87 8.27
CA GLU A 25 -3.55 6.12 9.68
C GLU A 25 -2.52 7.04 10.35
N THR A 26 -1.24 7.01 9.96
CA THR A 26 -0.20 7.84 10.58
C THR A 26 -0.04 9.20 9.92
N GLU A 27 -0.09 9.27 8.58
CA GLU A 27 0.20 10.49 7.82
C GLU A 27 -1.05 11.11 7.16
N GLY A 28 -2.19 10.42 7.19
CA GLY A 28 -3.42 10.89 6.51
C GLY A 28 -3.32 10.85 4.99
N ILE A 29 -2.37 10.07 4.44
CA ILE A 29 -2.18 9.90 3.00
C ILE A 29 -2.73 8.55 2.61
N ILE A 30 -3.70 8.53 1.68
CA ILE A 30 -4.27 7.29 1.13
C ILE A 30 -3.50 6.96 -0.17
N PRO A 31 -2.51 6.04 -0.15
CA PRO A 31 -1.72 5.73 -1.34
C PRO A 31 -2.51 4.84 -2.30
N ALA A 32 -2.15 4.85 -3.59
CA ALA A 32 -2.55 3.75 -4.47
C ALA A 32 -1.99 2.42 -3.96
N LEU A 33 -2.66 1.29 -4.23
CA LEU A 33 -2.16 -0.03 -3.79
C LEU A 33 -0.78 -0.35 -4.40
N GLU A 34 -0.51 0.09 -5.63
CA GLU A 34 0.81 -0.04 -6.25
C GLU A 34 1.87 0.81 -5.55
N SER A 35 1.51 2.00 -5.07
CA SER A 35 2.42 2.85 -4.27
C SER A 35 2.70 2.25 -2.89
N ALA A 36 1.71 1.58 -2.31
CA ALA A 36 1.85 0.94 -1.00
C ALA A 36 2.92 -0.18 -0.99
N HIS A 37 3.21 -0.80 -2.15
CA HIS A 37 4.32 -1.77 -2.26
C HIS A 37 5.68 -1.13 -1.96
N ALA A 38 5.93 0.09 -2.45
CA ALA A 38 7.19 0.79 -2.18
C ALA A 38 7.31 1.18 -0.70
N VAL A 39 6.19 1.58 -0.08
CA VAL A 39 6.12 1.90 1.35
C VAL A 39 6.35 0.63 2.18
N ALA A 40 5.75 -0.50 1.80
CA ALA A 40 5.94 -1.78 2.48
C ALA A 40 7.41 -2.18 2.52
N TYR A 41 8.10 -2.11 1.38
CA TYR A 41 9.53 -2.38 1.33
C TYR A 41 10.34 -1.39 2.18
N ALA A 42 10.01 -0.10 2.14
CA ALA A 42 10.73 0.90 2.93
C ALA A 42 10.59 0.67 4.45
N VAL A 43 9.39 0.28 4.92
CA VAL A 43 9.15 -0.04 6.33
C VAL A 43 9.95 -1.27 6.78
N GLU A 44 10.10 -2.27 5.90
CA GLU A 44 10.92 -3.46 6.17
C GLU A 44 12.43 -3.14 6.15
N ALA A 45 12.88 -2.34 5.20
CA ALA A 45 14.30 -2.07 4.98
C ALA A 45 14.88 -1.00 5.93
N ALA A 46 14.10 0.02 6.30
CA ALA A 46 14.57 1.14 7.10
C ALA A 46 15.22 0.77 8.45
N PRO A 47 14.74 -0.25 9.22
CA PRO A 47 15.39 -0.69 10.45
C PRO A 47 16.85 -1.18 10.29
N ALA A 48 17.25 -1.61 9.08
CA ALA A 48 18.62 -2.03 8.79
C ALA A 48 19.54 -0.88 8.35
N MET A 49 19.00 0.33 8.20
CA MET A 49 19.72 1.53 7.76
C MET A 49 20.20 2.36 8.97
N SER A 50 21.16 3.27 8.74
CA SER A 50 21.53 4.25 9.76
C SER A 50 20.45 5.33 9.89
N ALA A 51 20.32 5.91 11.09
CA ALA A 51 19.29 6.92 11.38
C ALA A 51 19.47 8.22 10.58
N GLU A 52 20.66 8.47 10.05
CA GLU A 52 21.02 9.65 9.25
C GLU A 52 20.76 9.45 7.75
N GLN A 53 20.48 8.23 7.31
CA GLN A 53 20.17 7.96 5.90
C GLN A 53 18.77 8.46 5.55
N ILE A 54 18.64 9.12 4.40
CA ILE A 54 17.38 9.64 3.87
C ILE A 54 16.88 8.70 2.78
N VAL A 55 15.63 8.24 2.92
CA VAL A 55 14.94 7.43 1.91
C VAL A 55 13.91 8.30 1.19
N VAL A 56 13.90 8.25 -0.14
CA VAL A 56 12.88 8.91 -0.97
C VAL A 56 12.00 7.83 -1.58
N ILE A 57 10.70 7.90 -1.30
CA ILE A 57 9.69 6.98 -1.83
C ILE A 57 8.86 7.72 -2.88
N ASN A 58 8.69 7.11 -4.05
CA ASN A 58 7.79 7.63 -5.06
C ASN A 58 6.36 7.12 -4.82
N LEU A 59 5.47 8.00 -4.37
CA LEU A 59 4.03 7.74 -4.34
C LEU A 59 3.45 8.05 -5.72
N SER A 60 3.43 7.04 -6.58
CA SER A 60 3.03 7.15 -7.99
C SER A 60 1.56 7.54 -8.19
N GLY A 61 0.71 7.32 -7.19
CA GLY A 61 -0.70 7.65 -7.26
C GLY A 61 -1.41 7.72 -5.91
N ARG A 62 -2.64 8.23 -5.96
CA ARG A 62 -3.58 8.32 -4.83
C ARG A 62 -4.56 7.16 -4.85
N GLY A 63 -4.97 6.71 -3.67
CA GLY A 63 -5.80 5.51 -3.50
C GLY A 63 -7.30 5.71 -3.64
N ASP A 64 -7.79 6.84 -4.18
CA ASP A 64 -9.24 7.12 -4.31
C ASP A 64 -10.04 5.98 -4.98
N LYS A 65 -9.43 5.32 -5.97
CA LYS A 65 -10.05 4.18 -6.69
C LYS A 65 -9.89 2.85 -5.98
N ASP A 66 -8.93 2.77 -5.05
CA ASP A 66 -8.52 1.55 -4.39
C ASP A 66 -9.19 1.37 -3.03
N VAL A 67 -9.79 2.43 -2.46
CA VAL A 67 -10.40 2.38 -1.11
C VAL A 67 -11.45 1.28 -0.98
N GLU A 68 -12.28 1.06 -2.01
CA GLU A 68 -13.30 0.01 -1.95
C GLU A 68 -12.67 -1.39 -1.92
N GLU A 69 -11.68 -1.63 -2.78
CA GLU A 69 -11.01 -2.92 -2.85
C GLU A 69 -10.15 -3.18 -1.60
N ALA A 70 -9.37 -2.19 -1.17
CA ALA A 70 -8.63 -2.24 0.08
C ALA A 70 -9.57 -2.50 1.27
N GLY A 71 -10.73 -1.84 1.30
CA GLY A 71 -11.74 -2.07 2.33
C GLY A 71 -12.24 -3.53 2.34
N ARG A 72 -12.41 -4.16 1.19
CA ARG A 72 -12.81 -5.58 1.10
C ARG A 72 -11.68 -6.51 1.56
N LEU A 73 -10.46 -6.28 1.09
CA LEU A 73 -9.29 -7.06 1.45
C LEU A 73 -8.99 -6.97 2.96
N LEU A 74 -9.25 -5.82 3.58
CA LEU A 74 -9.14 -5.60 5.03
C LEU A 74 -10.36 -6.10 5.82
N GLY A 75 -11.38 -6.66 5.17
CA GLY A 75 -12.61 -7.12 5.82
C GLY A 75 -13.48 -5.97 6.40
N ARG A 76 -13.23 -4.73 5.99
CA ARG A 76 -13.98 -3.53 6.40
C ARG A 76 -15.23 -3.31 5.53
N LEU A 77 -15.26 -3.87 4.32
CA LEU A 77 -16.39 -3.81 3.39
C LEU A 77 -16.86 -5.23 3.02
N PRO A 78 -18.17 -5.41 2.74
CA PRO A 78 -18.68 -6.69 2.28
C PRO A 78 -18.13 -7.05 0.89
N PRO A 79 -18.05 -8.35 0.55
CA PRO A 79 -17.63 -8.79 -0.79
C PRO A 79 -18.54 -8.21 -1.88
N ALA A 80 -17.99 -8.03 -3.09
CA ALA A 80 -18.60 -7.32 -4.21
C ALA A 80 -20.07 -7.66 -4.50
N ALA A 81 -20.44 -8.94 -4.35
CA ALA A 81 -21.79 -9.42 -4.64
C ALA A 81 -22.82 -9.04 -3.56
N ALA A 82 -22.39 -8.74 -2.34
CA ALA A 82 -23.28 -8.48 -1.20
C ALA A 82 -23.63 -6.99 -1.03
N SER A 83 -22.91 -6.07 -1.69
CA SER A 83 -23.21 -4.62 -1.64
C SER A 83 -24.38 -4.22 -2.54
N ALA A 84 -24.61 -4.94 -3.65
CA ALA A 84 -25.69 -4.65 -4.61
C ALA A 84 -27.10 -4.98 -4.09
N GLN A 85 -27.23 -5.84 -3.08
CA GLN A 85 -28.54 -6.29 -2.55
C GLN A 85 -29.11 -5.38 -1.46
N ARG A 86 -28.42 -4.30 -1.07
CA ARG A 86 -28.87 -3.39 0.01
C ARG A 86 -29.69 -2.19 -0.44
N PHE A 87 -29.88 -2.00 -1.75
CA PHE A 87 -30.61 -0.85 -2.31
C PHE A 87 -32.02 -1.19 -2.82
N ASP A 88 -32.48 -2.44 -2.63
CA ASP A 88 -33.80 -2.91 -3.10
C ASP A 88 -34.76 -3.26 -1.93
N GLN A 89 -34.63 -2.56 -0.79
CA GLN A 89 -35.59 -2.60 0.32
C GLN A 89 -35.94 -1.21 0.81
#